data_AF-A0A832SSD8-F1
#
_entry.id   AF-A0A832SSD8-F1
#
_cell.length_a   1.000
_cell.length_b   1.000
_cell.length_c   1.000
_cell.angle_alpha   90.00
_cell.angle_beta   90.00
_cell.angle_gamma   90.00
#
_symmetry.space_group_name_H-M   'P 1'
#
loop_
_entity.id
_entity.type
_entity.pdbx_description
1 polymer ?
#
loop_
_entity_poly.entity_id
_entity_poly.type
_entity_poly.pdbx_seq_one_letter_code
_entity_poly.pdbx_strand_id
1 'polypeptide(L)'
;MGYDVGSRIAELREKRGLSLTALAKLSGVSKSTLWGIERGEVVPTVSTLWNIANALGVTFGELITYDIVVKEEGVEVRLIEREGNREVYLMRLEGGSYRRASGHANSPVEVVHVIKGAMIVGPVDAPLFVWAGKTARFYGGVDHIYMAVGGEAEAVVTMWYFSRPARRRVWYVDTREPARGKYRDLLSPEGVRSEKLARAIKAINNRVAHDDGSLLFDVLSSEFKTLSGEPTLPKVVYKSVERLKGVSAEKATSFERNIDVIRYYIYEPLRPGYAEQAVYVAYELERRGVGEVISIGCGPAYREVMLKELIPVDVKCVEPSPFFKQLSPVPVIDGVPQGVNAIVSFGSPRHTANFLKMASEKLKSGGVLIVSDEFIDDYASEGARRRNVIKHHLGYLLDIPLVSYRDEMLSAYNASYKNLSLSLRILSRVYYEVYERVKTELYTTDVEMAFLNFYFLELTAMLLGVAYIEERKTSVERFISEASEVGLRLEAHYKVYSTGWGKAGAGTHVLVFVKT
;
A
#
# COMPACT_ATOMS: atom_id res chain seq x y z
N MET A 1 -18.04 -34.17 -24.85
CA MET A 1 -17.07 -33.66 -25.85
C MET A 1 -16.56 -32.34 -25.32
N GLY A 2 -15.27 -32.26 -24.96
CA GLY A 2 -14.65 -31.02 -24.52
C GLY A 2 -14.68 -30.01 -25.67
N TYR A 3 -15.11 -28.79 -25.39
CA TYR A 3 -15.09 -27.72 -26.37
C TYR A 3 -13.63 -27.39 -26.72
N ASP A 4 -13.27 -27.49 -27.99
CA ASP A 4 -11.94 -27.15 -28.49
C ASP A 4 -11.93 -25.72 -29.06
N VAL A 5 -11.27 -24.82 -28.33
CA VAL A 5 -11.09 -23.42 -28.72
C VAL A 5 -10.33 -23.30 -30.04
N GLY A 6 -9.40 -24.21 -30.32
CA GLY A 6 -8.62 -24.24 -31.56
C GLY A 6 -9.52 -24.45 -32.78
N SER A 7 -10.32 -25.51 -32.75
CA SER A 7 -11.32 -25.80 -33.78
C SER A 7 -12.31 -24.64 -34.00
N ARG A 8 -12.74 -23.98 -32.91
CA ARG A 8 -13.64 -22.82 -33.01
C ARG A 8 -13.01 -21.63 -33.72
N ILE A 9 -11.74 -21.34 -33.42
CA ILE A 9 -11.00 -20.26 -34.07
C ILE A 9 -10.87 -20.53 -35.57
N ALA A 10 -10.52 -21.77 -35.95
CA ALA A 10 -10.42 -22.18 -37.36
C ALA A 10 -11.76 -21.99 -38.09
N GLU A 11 -12.87 -22.46 -37.50
CA GLU A 11 -14.22 -22.31 -38.06
C GLU A 11 -14.58 -20.84 -38.33
N LEU A 12 -14.38 -19.96 -37.34
CA LEU A 12 -14.70 -18.54 -37.47
C LEU A 12 -13.78 -17.81 -38.46
N ARG A 13 -12.49 -18.18 -38.50
CA ARG A 13 -11.52 -17.67 -39.47
C ARG A 13 -11.96 -18.00 -40.89
N GLU A 14 -12.30 -19.26 -41.15
CA GLU A 14 -12.74 -19.74 -42.47
C GLU A 14 -14.06 -19.12 -42.89
N LYS A 15 -15.02 -19.00 -41.96
CA LYS A 15 -16.29 -18.31 -42.20
C LYS A 15 -16.12 -16.84 -42.60
N ARG A 16 -15.04 -16.18 -42.15
CA ARG A 16 -14.68 -14.81 -42.54
C ARG A 16 -13.80 -14.73 -43.79
N GLY A 17 -13.45 -15.85 -44.42
CA GLY A 17 -12.57 -15.88 -45.58
C GLY A 17 -11.13 -15.45 -45.29
N LEU A 18 -10.70 -15.50 -44.02
CA LEU A 18 -9.35 -15.11 -43.63
C LEU A 18 -8.39 -16.30 -43.78
N SER A 19 -7.25 -16.07 -44.43
CA SER A 19 -6.14 -17.02 -44.36
C SER A 19 -5.51 -16.98 -42.95
N LEU A 20 -4.83 -18.06 -42.58
CA LEU A 20 -4.07 -18.09 -41.32
C LEU A 20 -3.07 -16.92 -41.22
N THR A 21 -2.39 -16.59 -42.34
CA THR A 21 -1.47 -15.45 -42.41
C THR A 21 -2.20 -14.11 -42.21
N ALA A 22 -3.40 -13.96 -42.76
CA ALA A 22 -4.19 -12.74 -42.61
C ALA A 22 -4.66 -12.56 -41.16
N LEU A 23 -5.17 -13.62 -40.52
CA LEU A 23 -5.59 -13.56 -39.12
C LEU A 23 -4.39 -13.27 -38.19
N ALA A 24 -3.25 -13.93 -38.40
CA ALA A 24 -2.02 -13.66 -37.65
C ALA A 24 -1.60 -12.18 -37.72
N LYS A 25 -1.67 -11.58 -38.92
CA LYS A 25 -1.36 -10.15 -39.09
C LYS A 25 -2.36 -9.25 -38.37
N LEU A 26 -3.65 -9.56 -38.41
CA LEU A 26 -4.72 -8.77 -37.79
C LEU A 26 -4.71 -8.87 -36.25
N SER A 27 -4.46 -10.06 -35.71
CA SER A 27 -4.45 -10.31 -34.27
C SER A 27 -3.13 -9.94 -33.59
N GLY A 28 -2.05 -9.76 -34.38
CA GLY A 28 -0.70 -9.60 -33.84
C GLY A 28 -0.12 -10.88 -33.23
N VAL A 29 -0.79 -12.02 -33.42
CA VAL A 29 -0.31 -13.34 -32.98
C VAL A 29 0.54 -13.95 -34.09
N SER A 30 1.69 -14.55 -33.74
CA SER A 30 2.56 -15.17 -34.74
C SER A 30 1.82 -16.29 -35.51
N LYS A 31 2.14 -16.45 -36.81
CA LYS A 31 1.50 -17.47 -37.65
C LYS A 31 1.71 -18.89 -37.11
N SER A 32 2.89 -19.19 -36.56
CA SER A 32 3.20 -20.50 -35.96
C SER A 32 2.39 -20.73 -34.68
N THR A 33 2.30 -19.73 -33.81
CA THR A 33 1.47 -19.80 -32.59
C THR A 33 0.00 -20.02 -32.95
N LEU A 34 -0.54 -19.25 -33.89
CA LEU A 34 -1.94 -19.38 -34.31
C LEU A 34 -2.23 -20.75 -34.92
N TRP A 35 -1.30 -21.30 -35.70
CA TRP A 35 -1.41 -22.67 -36.24
C TRP A 35 -1.43 -23.73 -35.14
N GLY A 36 -0.54 -23.60 -34.14
CA GLY A 36 -0.50 -24.51 -32.99
C GLY A 36 -1.79 -24.42 -32.15
N ILE A 37 -2.36 -23.22 -32.00
CA ILE A 37 -3.64 -23.02 -31.30
C ILE A 37 -4.77 -23.73 -32.03
N GLU A 38 -4.91 -23.55 -33.36
CA GLU A 38 -5.98 -24.19 -34.15
C GLU A 38 -5.94 -25.72 -34.09
N ARG A 39 -4.77 -26.31 -33.79
CA ARG A 39 -4.57 -27.76 -33.65
C ARG A 39 -4.61 -28.27 -32.21
N GLY A 40 -4.85 -27.39 -31.23
CA GLY A 40 -4.82 -27.73 -29.80
C GLY A 40 -3.44 -28.05 -29.25
N GLU A 41 -2.37 -27.74 -30.00
CA GLU A 41 -0.97 -27.96 -29.58
C GLU A 41 -0.44 -26.84 -28.70
N VAL A 42 -1.08 -25.66 -28.75
CA VAL A 42 -0.73 -24.47 -27.96
C VAL A 42 -1.95 -24.00 -27.19
N VAL A 43 -1.83 -23.88 -25.88
CA VAL A 43 -2.86 -23.27 -25.02
C VAL A 43 -2.72 -21.74 -25.09
N PRO A 44 -3.70 -21.00 -25.63
CA PRO A 44 -3.60 -19.55 -25.76
C PRO A 44 -3.80 -18.83 -24.43
N THR A 45 -3.14 -17.69 -24.26
CA THR A 45 -3.35 -16.80 -23.10
C THR A 45 -4.65 -16.01 -23.20
N VAL A 46 -5.07 -15.36 -22.10
CA VAL A 46 -6.25 -14.48 -22.08
C VAL A 46 -6.13 -13.39 -23.15
N SER A 47 -4.98 -12.72 -23.19
CA SER A 47 -4.70 -11.65 -24.15
C SER A 47 -4.68 -12.15 -25.60
N THR A 48 -4.12 -13.34 -25.84
CA THR A 48 -4.11 -13.98 -27.17
C THR A 48 -5.53 -14.20 -27.69
N LEU A 49 -6.42 -14.77 -26.85
CA LEU A 49 -7.80 -15.02 -27.24
C LEU A 49 -8.60 -13.74 -27.50
N TRP A 50 -8.42 -12.69 -26.68
CA TRP A 50 -9.04 -11.39 -26.94
C TRP A 50 -8.57 -10.74 -28.23
N ASN A 51 -7.27 -10.83 -28.54
CA ASN A 51 -6.72 -10.31 -29.78
C ASN A 51 -7.26 -11.05 -31.01
N ILE A 52 -7.36 -12.38 -30.92
CA ILE A 52 -7.99 -13.20 -31.96
C ILE A 52 -9.47 -12.85 -32.11
N ALA A 53 -10.22 -12.69 -31.01
CA ALA A 53 -11.63 -12.29 -31.04
C ALA A 53 -11.83 -10.94 -31.72
N ASN A 54 -11.02 -9.94 -31.33
CA ASN A 54 -11.03 -8.61 -31.93
C ASN A 54 -10.72 -8.65 -33.43
N ALA A 55 -9.70 -9.40 -33.85
CA ALA A 55 -9.32 -9.56 -35.27
C ALA A 55 -10.41 -10.30 -36.07
N LEU A 56 -11.02 -11.30 -35.45
CA LEU A 56 -12.20 -11.99 -35.96
C LEU A 56 -13.48 -11.21 -35.73
N GLY A 57 -13.46 -9.96 -35.26
CA GLY A 57 -14.64 -9.12 -34.98
C GLY A 57 -15.80 -9.84 -34.28
N VAL A 58 -15.50 -10.75 -33.37
CA VAL A 58 -16.44 -11.50 -32.52
C VAL A 58 -16.16 -11.16 -31.05
N THR A 59 -17.08 -11.50 -30.15
CA THR A 59 -16.86 -11.36 -28.71
C THR A 59 -16.02 -12.51 -28.16
N PHE A 60 -15.44 -12.36 -26.96
CA PHE A 60 -14.63 -13.43 -26.37
C PHE A 60 -15.48 -14.67 -26.03
N GLY A 61 -16.73 -14.48 -25.56
CA GLY A 61 -17.69 -15.56 -25.37
C GLY A 61 -18.23 -16.20 -26.67
N GLU A 62 -17.81 -15.73 -27.86
CA GLU A 62 -18.00 -16.45 -29.13
C GLU A 62 -16.88 -17.45 -29.44
N LEU A 63 -15.72 -17.28 -28.80
CA LEU A 63 -14.55 -18.15 -28.92
C LEU A 63 -14.46 -19.22 -27.84
N ILE A 64 -15.10 -19.01 -26.68
CA ILE A 64 -15.00 -19.91 -25.51
C ILE A 64 -16.37 -20.32 -24.97
N THR A 65 -16.40 -21.38 -24.15
CA THR A 65 -17.59 -21.82 -23.39
C THR A 65 -17.46 -21.58 -21.89
N TYR A 66 -18.57 -21.75 -21.17
CA TYR A 66 -18.69 -21.52 -19.72
C TYR A 66 -17.76 -22.36 -18.82
N ASP A 67 -17.26 -23.48 -19.36
CA ASP A 67 -16.37 -24.41 -18.64
C ASP A 67 -14.89 -24.05 -18.78
N ILE A 68 -14.55 -23.06 -19.62
CA ILE A 68 -13.17 -22.69 -19.89
C ILE A 68 -12.73 -21.59 -18.94
N VAL A 69 -11.65 -21.91 -18.20
CA VAL A 69 -10.92 -20.96 -17.36
C VAL A 69 -9.61 -20.63 -18.07
N VAL A 70 -9.42 -19.36 -18.40
CA VAL A 70 -8.21 -18.89 -19.07
C VAL A 70 -7.32 -18.17 -18.06
N LYS A 71 -6.03 -18.51 -18.03
CA LYS A 71 -5.05 -17.97 -17.09
C LYS A 71 -3.88 -17.31 -17.81
N GLU A 72 -3.40 -16.19 -17.28
CA GLU A 72 -2.23 -15.46 -17.78
C GLU A 72 -1.64 -14.62 -16.64
N GLU A 73 -0.37 -14.84 -16.27
CA GLU A 73 0.39 -13.97 -15.34
C GLU A 73 -0.36 -13.57 -14.04
N GLY A 74 -0.98 -14.54 -13.37
CA GLY A 74 -1.75 -14.27 -12.13
C GLY A 74 -3.11 -13.61 -12.38
N VAL A 75 -3.62 -13.65 -13.61
CA VAL A 75 -4.99 -13.28 -13.99
C VAL A 75 -5.74 -14.54 -14.41
N GLU A 76 -6.92 -14.75 -13.85
CA GLU A 76 -7.85 -15.83 -14.21
C GLU A 76 -9.17 -15.22 -14.69
N VAL A 77 -9.67 -15.66 -15.84
CA VAL A 77 -10.96 -15.22 -16.39
C VAL A 77 -11.80 -16.42 -16.77
N ARG A 78 -13.07 -16.40 -16.35
CA ARG A 78 -14.07 -17.41 -16.69
C ARG A 78 -15.34 -16.74 -17.20
N LEU A 79 -15.88 -17.22 -18.33
CA LEU A 79 -17.22 -16.81 -18.79
C LEU A 79 -18.27 -17.47 -17.90
N ILE A 80 -19.16 -16.66 -17.34
CA ILE A 80 -20.28 -17.10 -16.50
C ILE A 80 -21.58 -17.13 -17.28
N GLU A 81 -21.81 -16.10 -18.10
CA GLU A 81 -23.07 -15.94 -18.82
C GLU A 81 -22.87 -15.17 -20.12
N ARG A 82 -23.63 -15.53 -21.15
CA ARG A 82 -23.76 -14.78 -22.38
C ARG A 82 -25.22 -14.74 -22.82
N GLU A 83 -25.76 -13.54 -22.97
CA GLU A 83 -27.13 -13.30 -23.43
C GLU A 83 -27.16 -12.09 -24.37
N GLY A 84 -27.49 -12.31 -25.64
CA GLY A 84 -27.53 -11.24 -26.65
C GLY A 84 -26.19 -10.49 -26.76
N ASN A 85 -26.20 -9.19 -26.47
CA ASN A 85 -25.02 -8.32 -26.47
C ASN A 85 -24.38 -8.14 -25.08
N ARG A 86 -24.72 -9.00 -24.12
CA ARG A 86 -24.17 -9.01 -22.76
C ARG A 86 -23.32 -10.25 -22.54
N GLU A 87 -22.14 -10.05 -21.96
CA GLU A 87 -21.31 -11.13 -21.43
C GLU A 87 -20.93 -10.83 -19.98
N VAL A 88 -20.89 -11.87 -19.16
CA VAL A 88 -20.55 -11.80 -17.73
C VAL A 88 -19.38 -12.72 -17.47
N TYR A 89 -18.35 -12.17 -16.84
CA TYR A 89 -17.11 -12.87 -16.51
C TYR A 89 -16.88 -12.85 -15.01
N LEU A 90 -16.33 -13.94 -14.48
CA LEU A 90 -15.64 -13.94 -13.20
C LEU A 90 -14.14 -13.72 -13.48
N MET A 91 -13.57 -12.68 -12.89
CA MET A 91 -12.16 -12.34 -12.99
C MET A 91 -11.51 -12.44 -11.61
N ARG A 92 -10.35 -13.09 -11.53
CA ARG A 92 -9.49 -13.11 -10.35
C ARG A 92 -8.11 -12.60 -10.69
N LEU A 93 -7.57 -11.77 -9.82
CA LEU A 93 -6.21 -11.24 -9.88
C LEU A 93 -5.46 -11.67 -8.62
N GLU A 94 -4.30 -12.28 -8.80
CA GLU A 94 -3.32 -12.47 -7.73
C GLU A 94 -2.78 -11.12 -7.22
N GLY A 95 -2.30 -11.08 -5.97
CA GLY A 95 -1.76 -9.85 -5.40
C GLY A 95 -0.55 -9.34 -6.18
N GLY A 96 -0.63 -8.09 -6.64
CA GLY A 96 0.38 -7.44 -7.49
C GLY A 96 0.27 -7.76 -8.99
N SER A 97 -0.71 -8.58 -9.42
CA SER A 97 -0.93 -8.83 -10.84
C SER A 97 -1.71 -7.69 -11.49
N TYR A 98 -1.44 -7.49 -12.77
CA TYR A 98 -2.17 -6.55 -13.61
C TYR A 98 -2.33 -7.10 -15.01
N ARG A 99 -3.38 -6.65 -15.69
CA ARG A 99 -3.65 -6.94 -17.09
C ARG A 99 -3.93 -5.64 -17.81
N ARG A 100 -3.21 -5.41 -18.91
CA ARG A 100 -3.54 -4.37 -19.89
C ARG A 100 -4.29 -5.01 -21.05
N ALA A 101 -5.45 -4.45 -21.39
CA ALA A 101 -6.23 -4.86 -22.55
C ALA A 101 -6.26 -3.75 -23.59
N SER A 102 -6.13 -4.16 -24.86
CA SER A 102 -6.41 -3.32 -26.01
C SER A 102 -7.90 -2.98 -26.07
N GLY A 103 -8.22 -1.81 -26.61
CA GLY A 103 -9.61 -1.42 -26.84
C GLY A 103 -10.38 -2.48 -27.65
N HIS A 104 -11.53 -2.90 -27.12
CA HIS A 104 -12.38 -3.89 -27.78
C HIS A 104 -13.07 -3.28 -29.01
N ALA A 105 -13.07 -3.99 -30.13
CA ALA A 105 -13.58 -3.49 -31.42
C ALA A 105 -15.08 -3.07 -31.36
N ASN A 106 -15.89 -3.77 -30.56
CA ASN A 106 -17.32 -3.48 -30.37
C ASN A 106 -17.60 -2.45 -29.25
N SER A 107 -16.55 -1.82 -28.72
CA SER A 107 -16.63 -0.63 -27.85
C SER A 107 -17.55 -0.79 -26.63
N PRO A 108 -17.42 -1.89 -25.87
CA PRO A 108 -18.35 -2.20 -24.81
C PRO A 108 -18.28 -1.16 -23.69
N VAL A 109 -19.40 -0.99 -23.02
CA VAL A 109 -19.34 -0.49 -21.66
C VAL A 109 -19.06 -1.67 -20.75
N GLU A 110 -18.03 -1.52 -19.94
CA GLU A 110 -17.68 -2.48 -18.91
C GLU A 110 -18.16 -2.02 -17.56
N VAL A 111 -18.69 -2.96 -16.79
CA VAL A 111 -19.14 -2.78 -15.42
C VAL A 111 -18.40 -3.81 -14.57
N VAL A 112 -17.52 -3.34 -13.70
CA VAL A 112 -16.74 -4.19 -12.80
C VAL A 112 -17.32 -4.08 -11.41
N HIS A 113 -17.90 -5.16 -10.90
CA HIS A 113 -18.36 -5.28 -9.52
C HIS A 113 -17.37 -6.12 -8.71
N VAL A 114 -16.68 -5.48 -7.77
CA VAL A 114 -15.64 -6.16 -6.98
C VAL A 114 -16.30 -6.93 -5.84
N ILE A 115 -15.99 -8.21 -5.72
CA ILE A 115 -16.49 -9.12 -4.69
C ILE A 115 -15.47 -9.23 -3.56
N LYS A 116 -14.16 -9.22 -3.88
CA LYS A 116 -13.06 -9.36 -2.91
C LYS A 116 -11.90 -8.44 -3.29
N GLY A 117 -11.21 -7.92 -2.27
CA GLY A 117 -10.01 -7.10 -2.45
C GLY A 117 -10.31 -5.71 -3.02
N ALA A 118 -9.29 -5.13 -3.63
CA ALA A 118 -9.37 -3.84 -4.30
C ALA A 118 -8.63 -3.86 -5.64
N MET A 119 -9.13 -3.07 -6.59
CA MET A 119 -8.65 -3.04 -7.96
C MET A 119 -8.56 -1.59 -8.48
N ILE A 120 -7.64 -1.37 -9.39
CA ILE A 120 -7.64 -0.23 -10.29
C ILE A 120 -8.08 -0.74 -11.66
N VAL A 121 -9.17 -0.18 -12.19
CA VAL A 121 -9.77 -0.64 -13.46
C VAL A 121 -10.11 0.50 -14.40
N GLY A 122 -10.18 0.21 -15.68
CA GLY A 122 -10.62 1.14 -16.71
C GLY A 122 -9.47 1.78 -17.48
N PRO A 123 -9.73 2.84 -18.25
CA PRO A 123 -8.77 3.34 -19.23
C PRO A 123 -7.43 3.74 -18.61
N VAL A 124 -6.33 3.40 -19.27
CA VAL A 124 -4.94 3.62 -18.79
C VAL A 124 -4.72 5.06 -18.32
N ASP A 125 -5.28 6.03 -19.05
CA ASP A 125 -5.09 7.46 -18.85
C ASP A 125 -6.05 8.08 -17.81
N ALA A 126 -7.10 7.37 -17.36
CA ALA A 126 -7.95 7.82 -16.26
C ALA A 126 -8.63 6.66 -15.52
N PRO A 127 -7.84 5.78 -14.89
CA PRO A 127 -8.36 4.58 -14.26
C PRO A 127 -9.14 4.90 -12.98
N LEU A 128 -9.88 3.91 -12.50
CA LEU A 128 -10.82 4.00 -11.38
C LEU A 128 -10.41 3.02 -10.28
N PHE A 129 -10.17 3.54 -9.08
CA PHE A 129 -10.05 2.70 -7.90
C PHE A 129 -11.43 2.20 -7.44
N VAL A 130 -11.55 0.89 -7.24
CA VAL A 130 -12.78 0.20 -6.82
C VAL A 130 -12.43 -0.95 -5.88
N TRP A 131 -13.26 -1.24 -4.89
CA TRP A 131 -13.01 -2.29 -3.90
C TRP A 131 -14.27 -3.08 -3.59
N ALA A 132 -14.13 -4.15 -2.82
CA ALA A 132 -15.21 -5.07 -2.46
C ALA A 132 -16.52 -4.35 -2.10
N GLY A 133 -17.62 -4.76 -2.74
CA GLY A 133 -18.95 -4.18 -2.60
C GLY A 133 -19.18 -2.90 -3.40
N LYS A 134 -18.21 -2.45 -4.20
CA LYS A 134 -18.33 -1.28 -5.11
C LYS A 134 -18.28 -1.70 -6.57
N THR A 135 -18.74 -0.78 -7.42
CA THR A 135 -18.80 -0.97 -8.87
C THR A 135 -18.13 0.18 -9.59
N ALA A 136 -17.31 -0.14 -10.59
CA ALA A 136 -16.78 0.79 -11.56
C ALA A 136 -17.46 0.59 -12.92
N ARG A 137 -17.65 1.68 -13.67
CA ARG A 137 -18.18 1.64 -15.03
C ARG A 137 -17.31 2.48 -15.94
N PHE A 138 -16.84 1.89 -17.03
CA PHE A 138 -15.99 2.59 -17.99
C PHE A 138 -16.23 2.12 -19.43
N TYR A 139 -15.61 2.83 -20.37
CA TYR A 139 -15.65 2.51 -21.79
C TYR A 139 -14.45 1.61 -22.13
N GLY A 140 -14.71 0.37 -22.55
CA GLY A 140 -13.71 -0.65 -22.89
C GLY A 140 -13.22 -0.59 -24.34
N GLY A 141 -13.71 0.36 -25.14
CA GLY A 141 -13.25 0.57 -26.52
C GLY A 141 -11.93 1.33 -26.65
N VAL A 142 -11.19 1.52 -25.55
CA VAL A 142 -9.84 2.08 -25.50
C VAL A 142 -8.95 1.18 -24.64
N ASP A 143 -7.64 1.35 -24.73
CA ASP A 143 -6.70 0.68 -23.84
C ASP A 143 -7.08 0.90 -22.37
N HIS A 144 -7.20 -0.20 -21.63
CA HIS A 144 -7.62 -0.20 -20.24
C HIS A 144 -6.88 -1.25 -19.43
N ILE A 145 -6.94 -1.12 -18.12
CA ILE A 145 -6.24 -1.98 -17.16
C ILE A 145 -7.21 -2.62 -16.18
N TYR A 146 -6.78 -3.75 -15.63
CA TYR A 146 -7.28 -4.33 -14.39
C TYR A 146 -6.07 -4.67 -13.54
N MET A 147 -5.96 -4.09 -12.37
CA MET A 147 -4.79 -4.23 -11.51
C MET A 147 -5.26 -4.49 -10.09
N ALA A 148 -4.72 -5.52 -9.45
CA ALA A 148 -4.93 -5.74 -8.02
C ALA A 148 -4.16 -4.67 -7.23
N VAL A 149 -4.79 -4.11 -6.19
CA VAL A 149 -4.12 -3.19 -5.27
C VAL A 149 -3.78 -3.95 -3.99
N GLY A 150 -2.49 -4.11 -3.72
CA GLY A 150 -1.99 -4.92 -2.62
C GLY A 150 -2.21 -6.42 -2.87
N GLY A 151 -3.19 -7.00 -2.17
CA GLY A 151 -3.50 -8.41 -2.24
C GLY A 151 -4.39 -8.83 -3.40
N GLU A 152 -4.79 -10.10 -3.38
CA GLU A 152 -5.67 -10.67 -4.41
C GLU A 152 -7.01 -9.91 -4.51
N ALA A 153 -7.57 -9.89 -5.72
CA ALA A 153 -8.87 -9.28 -5.99
C ALA A 153 -9.73 -10.17 -6.87
N GLU A 154 -11.05 -10.14 -6.66
CA GLU A 154 -12.03 -10.91 -7.43
C GLU A 154 -13.20 -10.00 -7.79
N ALA A 155 -13.64 -10.07 -9.05
CA ALA A 155 -14.72 -9.25 -9.57
C ALA A 155 -15.58 -9.98 -10.59
N VAL A 156 -16.85 -9.59 -10.65
CA VAL A 156 -17.72 -9.87 -11.78
C VAL A 156 -17.58 -8.71 -12.78
N VAL A 157 -17.18 -9.04 -14.00
CA VAL A 157 -17.03 -8.09 -15.10
C VAL A 157 -18.16 -8.33 -16.09
N THR A 158 -19.06 -7.36 -16.23
CA THR A 158 -20.12 -7.39 -17.24
C THR A 158 -19.74 -6.50 -18.39
N MET A 159 -19.69 -7.07 -19.59
CA MET A 159 -19.45 -6.37 -20.83
C MET A 159 -20.76 -6.23 -21.59
N TRP A 160 -21.12 -4.99 -21.92
CA TRP A 160 -22.27 -4.69 -22.77
C TRP A 160 -21.78 -4.14 -24.10
N TYR A 161 -21.96 -4.91 -25.17
CA TYR A 161 -21.54 -4.54 -26.51
C TYR A 161 -22.58 -3.63 -27.16
N PHE A 162 -22.23 -2.35 -27.31
CA PHE A 162 -22.99 -1.40 -28.12
C PHE A 162 -22.07 -0.26 -28.55
N SER A 163 -22.23 0.23 -29.78
CA SER A 163 -21.40 1.30 -30.31
C SER A 163 -21.70 2.62 -29.60
N ARG A 164 -20.79 3.07 -28.74
CA ARG A 164 -20.78 4.45 -28.22
C ARG A 164 -19.43 5.11 -28.49
N PRO A 165 -19.40 6.39 -28.89
CA PRO A 165 -18.15 7.11 -28.98
C PRO A 165 -17.55 7.33 -27.58
N ALA A 166 -16.22 7.31 -27.50
CA ALA A 166 -15.50 7.72 -26.30
C ALA A 166 -15.85 9.18 -25.94
N ARG A 167 -16.04 9.45 -24.66
CA ARG A 167 -16.24 10.83 -24.18
C ARG A 167 -14.92 11.59 -24.16
N ARG A 168 -14.97 12.89 -24.51
CA ARG A 168 -13.84 13.82 -24.28
C ARG A 168 -13.51 13.87 -22.79
N ARG A 169 -12.22 13.92 -22.48
CA ARG A 169 -11.68 14.01 -21.12
C ARG A 169 -11.15 15.40 -20.88
N VAL A 170 -11.23 15.83 -19.62
CA VAL A 170 -10.68 17.09 -19.13
C VAL A 170 -9.65 16.74 -18.07
N TRP A 171 -8.45 17.29 -18.20
CA TRP A 171 -7.40 17.14 -17.22
C TRP A 171 -7.62 18.12 -16.07
N TYR A 172 -7.45 17.64 -14.84
CA TYR A 172 -7.48 18.48 -13.64
C TYR A 172 -6.05 18.68 -13.16
N VAL A 173 -5.67 19.95 -12.99
CA VAL A 173 -4.36 20.34 -12.45
C VAL A 173 -4.60 21.41 -11.39
N ASP A 174 -4.09 21.16 -10.19
CA ASP A 174 -4.12 22.09 -9.07
C ASP A 174 -2.88 21.88 -8.21
N THR A 175 -1.82 22.61 -8.54
CA THR A 175 -0.48 22.50 -7.94
C THR A 175 -0.28 23.43 -6.74
N ARG A 176 -1.37 23.92 -6.13
CA ARG A 176 -1.26 24.74 -4.93
C ARG A 176 -0.70 23.92 -3.78
N GLU A 177 0.36 24.43 -3.15
CA GLU A 177 0.96 23.80 -1.98
C GLU A 177 -0.04 23.70 -0.84
N PRO A 178 -0.08 22.57 -0.10
CA PRO A 178 -0.96 22.41 1.04
C PRO A 178 -0.72 23.48 2.10
N ALA A 179 -1.76 24.23 2.45
CA ALA A 179 -1.75 25.03 3.67
C ALA A 179 -1.83 24.07 4.87
N ARG A 180 -0.68 23.71 5.45
CA ARG A 180 -0.55 22.84 6.62
C ARG A 180 0.36 23.49 7.66
N GLY A 181 -0.12 23.62 8.89
CA GLY A 181 0.70 24.05 10.02
C GLY A 181 1.55 22.87 10.50
N LYS A 182 2.87 23.03 10.50
CA LYS A 182 3.79 22.04 11.07
C LYS A 182 3.83 22.22 12.58
N TYR A 183 3.12 21.36 13.32
CA TYR A 183 3.22 21.28 14.78
C TYR A 183 4.12 20.11 15.17
N ARG A 184 4.96 20.29 16.18
CA ARG A 184 5.79 19.23 16.74
C ARG A 184 6.11 19.56 18.19
N ASP A 185 5.97 18.58 19.08
CA ASP A 185 6.37 18.73 20.47
C ASP A 185 7.89 18.60 20.61
N LEU A 186 8.55 19.50 21.33
CA LEU A 186 9.99 19.38 21.62
C LEU A 186 10.21 18.63 22.95
N LEU A 187 11.33 17.93 23.07
CA LEU A 187 11.73 17.25 24.30
C LEU A 187 12.77 18.07 25.07
N SER A 188 12.71 18.05 26.40
CA SER A 188 13.79 18.62 27.21
C SER A 188 14.90 17.58 27.42
N PRO A 189 16.17 17.90 27.14
CA PRO A 189 17.29 17.03 27.47
C PRO A 189 17.64 17.05 28.97
N GLU A 190 17.04 17.94 29.77
CA GLU A 190 17.31 18.04 31.20
C GLU A 190 16.79 16.81 31.94
N GLY A 191 17.62 16.26 32.83
CA GLY A 191 17.29 15.06 33.63
C GLY A 191 17.41 13.73 32.88
N VAL A 192 17.75 13.75 31.59
CA VAL A 192 18.05 12.55 30.79
C VAL A 192 19.41 11.99 31.23
N ARG A 193 19.46 10.69 31.54
CA ARG A 193 20.66 10.03 32.09
C ARG A 193 21.58 9.52 30.98
N SER A 194 21.01 8.97 29.92
CA SER A 194 21.75 8.52 28.75
C SER A 194 22.28 9.71 27.94
N GLU A 195 23.60 9.82 27.86
CA GLU A 195 24.25 10.84 27.02
C GLU A 195 23.83 10.75 25.55
N LYS A 196 23.62 9.52 25.06
CA LYS A 196 23.21 9.27 23.67
C LYS A 196 21.77 9.71 23.44
N LEU A 197 20.86 9.46 24.37
CA LEU A 197 19.49 9.97 24.31
C LEU A 197 19.46 11.50 24.40
N ALA A 198 20.24 12.11 25.30
CA ALA A 198 20.34 13.56 25.40
C ALA A 198 20.86 14.20 24.09
N ARG A 199 21.81 13.54 23.42
CA ARG A 199 22.31 13.97 22.11
C ARG A 199 21.26 13.81 21.01
N ALA A 200 20.53 12.69 20.98
CA ALA A 200 19.44 12.47 20.03
C ALA A 200 18.34 13.52 20.19
N ILE A 201 17.94 13.84 21.43
CA ILE A 201 16.97 14.92 21.72
C ILE A 201 17.43 16.26 21.14
N LYS A 202 18.70 16.63 21.37
CA LYS A 202 19.28 17.85 20.79
C LYS A 202 19.28 17.81 19.26
N ALA A 203 19.61 16.68 18.65
CA ALA A 203 19.63 16.52 17.20
C ALA A 203 18.22 16.69 16.60
N ILE A 204 17.21 16.04 17.17
CA ILE A 204 15.84 16.12 16.63
C ILE A 204 15.22 17.50 16.84
N ASN A 205 15.43 18.14 18.01
CA ASN A 205 14.89 19.46 18.30
C ASN A 205 15.44 20.55 17.37
N ASN A 206 16.72 20.42 16.99
CA ASN A 206 17.41 21.41 16.14
C ASN A 206 17.53 20.97 14.68
N ARG A 207 17.06 19.77 14.32
CA ARG A 207 17.22 19.12 13.00
C ARG A 207 18.66 19.12 12.50
N VAL A 208 19.58 18.74 13.39
CA VAL A 208 21.02 18.68 13.09
C VAL A 208 21.43 17.26 12.78
N ALA A 209 22.00 17.04 11.60
CA ALA A 209 22.56 15.76 11.22
C ALA A 209 23.77 15.40 12.09
N HIS A 210 23.88 14.14 12.45
CA HIS A 210 24.98 13.58 13.21
C HIS A 210 25.28 12.16 12.71
N ASP A 211 26.53 11.73 12.78
CA ASP A 211 26.94 10.35 12.47
C ASP A 211 27.84 9.86 13.60
N ASP A 212 27.43 8.76 14.23
CA ASP A 212 28.21 8.01 15.23
C ASP A 212 28.27 6.51 14.88
N GLY A 213 27.90 6.15 13.64
CA GLY A 213 27.81 4.77 13.17
C GLY A 213 26.56 4.00 13.59
N SER A 214 25.67 4.58 14.41
CA SER A 214 24.44 3.92 14.84
C SER A 214 23.29 4.01 13.85
N LEU A 215 22.36 3.05 13.94
CA LEU A 215 21.18 3.01 13.09
C LEU A 215 20.30 4.25 13.29
N LEU A 216 20.15 4.73 14.53
CA LEU A 216 19.37 5.92 14.83
C LEU A 216 19.86 7.14 14.04
N PHE A 217 21.15 7.47 14.14
CA PHE A 217 21.70 8.67 13.53
C PHE A 217 21.88 8.55 12.02
N ASP A 218 22.05 7.32 11.50
CA ASP A 218 21.99 7.03 10.06
C ASP A 218 20.63 7.44 9.46
N VAL A 219 19.53 7.01 10.08
CA VAL A 219 18.18 7.32 9.60
C VAL A 219 17.81 8.80 9.84
N LEU A 220 18.05 9.34 11.04
CA LEU A 220 17.74 10.74 11.35
C LEU A 220 18.47 11.72 10.41
N SER A 221 19.77 11.50 10.18
CA SER A 221 20.56 12.40 9.33
C SER A 221 20.12 12.34 7.87
N SER A 222 19.78 11.16 7.37
CA SER A 222 19.28 10.98 6.00
C SER A 222 17.90 11.63 5.82
N GLU A 223 17.03 11.52 6.83
CA GLU A 223 15.76 12.23 6.86
C GLU A 223 15.95 13.75 6.85
N PHE A 224 16.82 14.30 7.71
CA PHE A 224 17.02 15.75 7.79
C PHE A 224 17.55 16.35 6.49
N LYS A 225 18.51 15.67 5.84
CA LYS A 225 19.00 16.05 4.51
C LYS A 225 17.90 16.00 3.44
N THR A 226 17.11 14.92 3.46
CA THR A 226 15.96 14.76 2.56
C THR A 226 14.99 15.92 2.72
N LEU A 227 14.57 16.21 3.95
CA LEU A 227 13.62 17.30 4.22
C LEU A 227 14.19 18.70 4.01
N SER A 228 15.52 18.85 3.90
CA SER A 228 16.17 20.12 3.54
C SER A 228 16.43 20.29 2.04
N GLY A 229 15.97 19.35 1.20
CA GLY A 229 16.07 19.46 -0.25
C GLY A 229 17.01 18.46 -0.93
N GLU A 230 17.67 17.58 -0.18
CA GLU A 230 18.63 16.60 -0.70
C GLU A 230 18.18 15.16 -0.38
N PRO A 231 17.34 14.54 -1.24
CA PRO A 231 16.92 13.15 -1.06
C PRO A 231 18.12 12.23 -0.79
N THR A 232 18.14 11.63 0.40
CA THR A 232 19.30 10.87 0.89
C THR A 232 18.84 9.52 1.43
N LEU A 233 19.48 8.44 0.99
CA LEU A 233 19.23 7.10 1.51
C LEU A 233 20.10 6.83 2.75
N PRO A 234 19.53 6.31 3.86
CA PRO A 234 20.34 5.85 4.99
C PRO A 234 21.10 4.57 4.63
N LYS A 235 22.27 4.37 5.25
CA LYS A 235 23.14 3.19 5.07
C LYS A 235 22.38 1.88 5.28
N VAL A 236 21.37 1.87 6.15
CA VAL A 236 20.51 0.69 6.37
C VAL A 236 19.75 0.24 5.11
N VAL A 237 19.39 1.14 4.19
CA VAL A 237 18.74 0.77 2.91
C VAL A 237 19.70 -0.05 2.07
N TYR A 238 20.94 0.41 1.89
CA TYR A 238 21.99 -0.31 1.14
C TYR A 238 22.21 -1.71 1.72
N LYS A 239 22.39 -1.80 3.04
CA LYS A 239 22.57 -3.09 3.74
C LYS A 239 21.37 -4.01 3.58
N SER A 240 20.15 -3.47 3.57
CA SER A 240 18.93 -4.26 3.45
C SER A 240 18.70 -4.76 2.03
N VAL A 241 19.04 -3.96 1.01
CA VAL A 241 19.06 -4.39 -0.40
C VAL A 241 20.03 -5.56 -0.58
N GLU A 242 21.25 -5.47 -0.07
CA GLU A 242 22.23 -6.55 -0.14
C GLU A 242 21.76 -7.81 0.60
N ARG A 243 21.22 -7.64 1.82
CA ARG A 243 20.76 -8.74 2.67
C ARG A 243 19.58 -9.51 2.07
N LEU A 244 18.64 -8.81 1.44
CA LEU A 244 17.38 -9.40 0.97
C LEU A 244 17.39 -9.78 -0.51
N LYS A 245 18.48 -9.52 -1.24
CA LYS A 245 18.57 -9.85 -2.66
C LYS A 245 18.34 -11.35 -2.88
N GLY A 246 17.28 -11.69 -3.62
CA GLY A 246 16.91 -13.07 -3.92
C GLY A 246 16.14 -13.79 -2.80
N VAL A 247 15.82 -13.11 -1.70
CA VAL A 247 14.91 -13.64 -0.67
C VAL A 247 13.48 -13.57 -1.19
N SER A 248 12.71 -14.62 -0.95
CA SER A 248 11.26 -14.62 -1.16
C SER A 248 10.53 -14.52 0.18
N ALA A 249 9.32 -13.97 0.16
CA ALA A 249 8.46 -13.88 1.34
C ALA A 249 7.16 -14.65 1.11
N GLU A 250 6.78 -15.46 2.07
CA GLU A 250 5.49 -16.15 2.06
C GLU A 250 4.35 -15.18 2.39
N LYS A 251 3.20 -15.33 1.73
CA LYS A 251 2.00 -14.53 1.97
C LYS A 251 1.13 -15.13 3.08
N ALA A 252 1.72 -15.38 4.25
CA ALA A 252 1.10 -16.15 5.33
C ALA A 252 0.01 -15.37 6.08
N THR A 253 0.27 -14.10 6.37
CA THR A 253 -0.63 -13.19 7.08
C THR A 253 -1.42 -12.32 6.11
N SER A 254 -2.49 -11.67 6.59
CA SER A 254 -3.17 -10.62 5.81
C SER A 254 -2.26 -9.43 5.49
N PHE A 255 -1.22 -9.16 6.31
CA PHE A 255 -0.27 -8.08 6.01
C PHE A 255 0.54 -8.46 4.79
N GLU A 256 1.18 -9.63 4.82
CA GLU A 256 2.04 -10.11 3.73
C GLU A 256 1.27 -10.34 2.42
N ARG A 257 -0.05 -10.59 2.50
CA ARG A 257 -0.91 -10.64 1.31
C ARG A 257 -1.10 -9.26 0.68
N ASN A 258 -1.20 -8.21 1.49
CA ASN A 258 -1.61 -6.89 1.04
C ASN A 258 -0.44 -5.90 0.87
N ILE A 259 0.65 -6.09 1.60
CA ILE A 259 1.82 -5.23 1.64
C ILE A 259 3.05 -6.07 1.31
N ASP A 260 3.88 -5.57 0.40
CA ASP A 260 5.14 -6.18 0.03
C ASP A 260 6.14 -6.03 1.19
N VAL A 261 6.33 -7.10 1.96
CA VAL A 261 7.16 -7.09 3.17
C VAL A 261 8.65 -6.93 2.89
N ILE A 262 9.12 -7.28 1.69
CA ILE A 262 10.51 -7.06 1.29
C ILE A 262 10.70 -5.57 1.03
N ARG A 263 9.81 -4.95 0.25
CA ARG A 263 9.83 -3.51 0.01
C ARG A 263 9.69 -2.75 1.33
N TYR A 264 8.78 -3.19 2.21
CA TYR A 264 8.60 -2.62 3.54
C TYR A 264 9.88 -2.69 4.36
N TYR A 265 10.54 -3.86 4.42
CA TYR A 265 11.81 -4.00 5.14
C TYR A 265 12.87 -3.03 4.64
N ILE A 266 13.02 -2.88 3.32
CA ILE A 266 14.09 -2.06 2.74
C ILE A 266 13.82 -0.56 2.89
N TYR A 267 12.61 -0.09 2.55
CA TYR A 267 12.36 1.32 2.29
C TYR A 267 11.53 2.05 3.36
N GLU A 268 10.95 1.33 4.33
CA GLU A 268 10.25 1.97 5.45
C GLU A 268 11.10 2.99 6.24
N PRO A 269 12.43 2.83 6.40
CA PRO A 269 13.29 3.86 7.01
C PRO A 269 13.32 5.21 6.27
N LEU A 270 12.79 5.31 5.05
CA LEU A 270 12.67 6.58 4.31
C LEU A 270 11.47 7.43 4.77
N ARG A 271 10.58 6.88 5.61
CA ARG A 271 9.40 7.59 6.10
C ARG A 271 9.80 8.79 6.98
N PRO A 272 9.24 9.99 6.75
CA PRO A 272 9.47 11.12 7.64
C PRO A 272 8.95 10.86 9.06
N GLY A 273 9.75 11.22 10.07
CA GLY A 273 9.51 10.98 11.49
C GLY A 273 9.77 9.53 11.93
N TYR A 274 10.37 8.67 11.10
CA TYR A 274 10.54 7.25 11.42
C TYR A 274 11.42 7.03 12.66
N ALA A 275 12.66 7.54 12.63
CA ALA A 275 13.61 7.36 13.73
C ALA A 275 13.32 8.27 14.93
N GLU A 276 12.66 9.41 14.70
CA GLU A 276 12.25 10.31 15.78
C GLU A 276 11.36 9.60 16.81
N GLN A 277 10.46 8.72 16.37
CA GLN A 277 9.59 7.91 17.24
C GLN A 277 10.37 7.19 18.35
N ALA A 278 11.50 6.56 18.01
CA ALA A 278 12.32 5.84 18.99
C ALA A 278 12.89 6.78 20.07
N VAL A 279 13.18 8.05 19.72
CA VAL A 279 13.68 9.04 20.68
C VAL A 279 12.60 9.43 21.70
N TYR A 280 11.37 9.70 21.26
CA TYR A 280 10.26 10.02 22.17
C TYR A 280 9.90 8.82 23.06
N VAL A 281 9.91 7.61 22.52
CA VAL A 281 9.66 6.39 23.30
C VAL A 281 10.77 6.16 24.32
N ALA A 282 12.05 6.26 23.93
CA ALA A 282 13.18 6.12 24.84
C ALA A 282 13.16 7.16 25.98
N TYR A 283 12.77 8.41 25.66
CA TYR A 283 12.60 9.47 26.66
C TYR A 283 11.60 9.07 27.76
N GLU A 284 10.45 8.53 27.39
CA GLU A 284 9.43 8.09 28.36
C GLU A 284 9.85 6.84 29.14
N LEU A 285 10.50 5.88 28.49
CA LEU A 285 11.01 4.68 29.16
C LEU A 285 12.09 5.03 30.20
N GLU A 286 13.04 5.89 29.87
CA GLU A 286 14.12 6.27 30.79
C GLU A 286 13.59 7.06 31.99
N ARG A 287 12.70 8.03 31.74
CA ARG A 287 12.06 8.86 32.77
C ARG A 287 11.26 8.02 33.76
N ARG A 288 10.70 6.90 33.32
CA ARG A 288 9.90 5.98 34.13
C ARG A 288 10.72 4.83 34.73
N GLY A 289 12.02 4.78 34.46
CA GLY A 289 12.90 3.72 34.95
C GLY A 289 12.53 2.33 34.42
N VAL A 290 11.97 2.26 33.21
CA VAL A 290 11.59 0.99 32.58
C VAL A 290 12.83 0.35 31.95
N GLY A 291 13.23 -0.82 32.48
CA GLY A 291 14.37 -1.58 31.96
C GLY A 291 14.01 -2.78 31.07
N GLU A 292 12.72 -3.15 30.99
CA GLU A 292 12.24 -4.26 30.15
C GLU A 292 10.94 -3.86 29.44
N VAL A 293 10.87 -4.13 28.14
CA VAL A 293 9.75 -3.79 27.26
C VAL A 293 9.37 -4.98 26.39
N ILE A 294 8.07 -5.22 26.27
CA ILE A 294 7.53 -6.08 25.20
C ILE A 294 7.04 -5.17 24.06
N SER A 295 7.72 -5.23 22.91
CA SER A 295 7.28 -4.54 21.70
C SER A 295 6.32 -5.44 20.89
N ILE A 296 5.27 -4.87 20.32
CA ILE A 296 4.26 -5.61 19.55
C ILE A 296 4.27 -5.10 18.10
N GLY A 297 4.35 -6.04 17.15
CA GLY A 297 4.34 -5.75 15.71
C GLY A 297 5.60 -5.01 15.27
N CYS A 298 6.77 -5.52 15.64
CA CYS A 298 8.04 -4.83 15.44
C CYS A 298 8.45 -4.71 13.96
N GLY A 299 7.89 -5.55 13.09
CA GLY A 299 8.29 -5.62 11.69
C GLY A 299 9.81 -5.89 11.56
N PRO A 300 10.56 -5.07 10.80
CA PRO A 300 12.03 -5.17 10.72
C PRO A 300 12.77 -4.94 12.06
N ALA A 301 12.06 -4.44 13.08
CA ALA A 301 12.54 -4.08 14.41
C ALA A 301 13.64 -2.99 14.45
N TYR A 302 13.71 -2.11 13.44
CA TYR A 302 14.66 -1.01 13.42
C TYR A 302 14.49 -0.05 14.61
N ARG A 303 13.24 0.24 14.99
CA ARG A 303 12.94 1.17 16.09
C ARG A 303 13.33 0.57 17.44
N GLU A 304 13.19 -0.73 17.61
CA GLU A 304 13.63 -1.49 18.78
C GLU A 304 15.16 -1.52 18.89
N VAL A 305 15.87 -1.69 17.76
CA VAL A 305 17.33 -1.55 17.72
C VAL A 305 17.73 -0.14 18.14
N MET A 306 17.08 0.89 17.60
CA MET A 306 17.33 2.29 18.00
C MET A 306 17.05 2.54 19.49
N LEU A 307 16.02 1.93 20.09
CA LEU A 307 15.76 2.01 21.53
C LEU A 307 16.94 1.47 22.34
N LYS A 308 17.50 0.31 21.95
CA LYS A 308 18.67 -0.29 22.60
C LYS A 308 19.95 0.52 22.41
N GLU A 309 20.07 1.25 21.29
CA GLU A 309 21.16 2.20 21.07
C GLU A 309 21.02 3.45 21.95
N LEU A 310 19.80 3.85 22.27
CA LEU A 310 19.49 5.07 23.03
C LEU A 310 19.61 4.87 24.54
N ILE A 311 19.12 3.75 25.08
CA ILE A 311 19.03 3.49 26.51
C ILE A 311 19.28 2.01 26.85
N PRO A 312 19.73 1.68 28.08
CA PRO A 312 19.89 0.29 28.50
C PRO A 312 18.53 -0.35 28.80
N VAL A 313 17.87 -0.87 27.77
CA VAL A 313 16.57 -1.52 27.84
C VAL A 313 16.61 -2.93 27.22
N ASP A 314 16.03 -3.90 27.91
CA ASP A 314 15.77 -5.24 27.36
C ASP A 314 14.47 -5.19 26.53
N VAL A 315 14.54 -5.63 25.28
CA VAL A 315 13.42 -5.58 24.34
C VAL A 315 13.17 -6.96 23.79
N LYS A 316 11.93 -7.44 23.96
CA LYS A 316 11.41 -8.65 23.33
C LYS A 316 10.27 -8.28 22.40
N CYS A 317 10.15 -8.98 21.29
CA CYS A 317 9.14 -8.69 20.27
C CYS A 317 8.05 -9.76 20.20
N VAL A 318 6.79 -9.35 20.08
CA VAL A 318 5.69 -10.19 19.60
C VAL A 318 5.40 -9.79 18.15
N GLU A 319 5.86 -10.59 17.20
CA GLU A 319 5.73 -10.32 15.76
C GLU A 319 4.87 -11.39 15.09
N PRO A 320 3.74 -11.10 14.45
CA PRO A 320 2.92 -12.11 13.78
C PRO A 320 3.47 -12.59 12.41
N SER A 321 4.24 -11.77 11.69
CA SER A 321 4.77 -12.11 10.36
C SER A 321 5.91 -13.13 10.43
N PRO A 322 5.79 -14.32 9.81
CA PRO A 322 6.90 -15.27 9.71
C PRO A 322 8.15 -14.66 9.08
N PHE A 323 8.00 -13.80 8.08
CA PHE A 323 9.12 -13.12 7.42
C PHE A 323 9.91 -12.25 8.41
N PHE A 324 9.23 -11.38 9.16
CA PHE A 324 9.89 -10.52 10.13
C PHE A 324 10.42 -11.28 11.35
N LYS A 325 9.72 -12.32 11.82
CA LYS A 325 10.21 -13.20 12.90
C LYS A 325 11.60 -13.77 12.59
N GLN A 326 11.81 -14.27 11.37
CA GLN A 326 13.08 -14.89 10.97
C GLN A 326 14.24 -13.89 10.85
N LEU A 327 13.93 -12.62 10.54
CA LEU A 327 14.93 -11.58 10.31
C LEU A 327 15.19 -10.70 11.54
N SER A 328 14.41 -10.87 12.60
CA SER A 328 14.40 -9.99 13.76
C SER A 328 15.77 -9.90 14.43
N PRO A 329 16.33 -8.68 14.61
CA PRO A 329 17.55 -8.45 15.38
C PRO A 329 17.33 -8.48 16.91
N VAL A 330 16.09 -8.63 17.37
CA VAL A 330 15.73 -8.73 18.79
C VAL A 330 15.02 -10.05 19.09
N PRO A 331 15.11 -10.59 20.33
CA PRO A 331 14.42 -11.82 20.70
C PRO A 331 12.92 -11.75 20.42
N VAL A 332 12.39 -12.76 19.73
CA VAL A 332 10.96 -12.90 19.43
C VAL A 332 10.33 -13.88 20.40
N ILE A 333 9.16 -13.54 20.93
CA ILE A 333 8.35 -14.37 21.82
C ILE A 333 6.93 -14.53 21.23
N ASP A 334 6.24 -15.61 21.61
CA ASP A 334 4.95 -15.96 21.00
C ASP A 334 3.78 -15.05 21.42
N GLY A 335 3.91 -14.36 22.57
CA GLY A 335 2.87 -13.48 23.07
C GLY A 335 3.32 -12.70 24.29
N VAL A 336 2.50 -11.72 24.67
CA VAL A 336 2.77 -10.85 25.81
C VAL A 336 2.54 -11.63 27.13
N PRO A 337 3.56 -11.73 28.01
CA PRO A 337 3.40 -12.33 29.34
C PRO A 337 2.43 -11.54 30.23
N GLN A 338 1.95 -12.15 31.31
CA GLN A 338 1.14 -11.45 32.32
C GLN A 338 2.02 -10.62 33.24
N GLY A 339 1.49 -9.48 33.71
CA GLY A 339 2.13 -8.63 34.71
C GLY A 339 3.36 -7.87 34.21
N VAL A 340 3.44 -7.59 32.90
CA VAL A 340 4.59 -6.88 32.31
C VAL A 340 4.62 -5.41 32.73
N ASN A 341 5.82 -4.84 32.80
CA ASN A 341 6.04 -3.45 33.21
C ASN A 341 5.67 -2.46 32.11
N ALA A 342 6.00 -2.80 30.86
CA ALA A 342 5.83 -1.93 29.72
C ALA A 342 5.52 -2.70 28.45
N ILE A 343 4.59 -2.16 27.68
CA ILE A 343 4.28 -2.57 26.31
C ILE A 343 4.55 -1.37 25.40
N VAL A 344 5.28 -1.60 24.31
CA VAL A 344 5.48 -0.61 23.24
C VAL A 344 4.86 -1.13 21.96
N SER A 345 4.32 -0.24 21.13
CA SER A 345 3.87 -0.58 19.79
C SER A 345 4.23 0.56 18.85
N PHE A 346 5.02 0.25 17.82
CA PHE A 346 5.35 1.20 16.76
C PHE A 346 4.52 0.90 15.51
N GLY A 347 3.37 1.54 15.40
CA GLY A 347 2.29 1.17 14.46
C GLY A 347 1.14 0.51 15.21
N SER A 348 -0.07 1.07 15.16
CA SER A 348 -1.22 0.48 15.86
C SER A 348 -1.60 -0.83 15.18
N PRO A 349 -1.95 -1.86 15.96
CA PRO A 349 -2.52 -3.07 15.39
C PRO A 349 -3.85 -2.78 14.71
N ARG A 350 -4.12 -3.53 13.63
CA ARG A 350 -5.33 -3.45 12.78
C ARG A 350 -6.67 -3.56 13.51
N HIS A 351 -6.65 -4.02 14.75
CA HIS A 351 -7.79 -4.16 15.64
C HIS A 351 -7.52 -3.42 16.95
N THR A 352 -7.66 -2.10 16.92
CA THR A 352 -7.39 -1.17 18.03
C THR A 352 -8.02 -1.63 19.34
N ALA A 353 -9.32 -1.93 19.36
CA ALA A 353 -10.01 -2.40 20.56
C ALA A 353 -9.43 -3.70 21.14
N ASN A 354 -9.13 -4.70 20.29
CA ASN A 354 -8.53 -5.97 20.74
C ASN A 354 -7.12 -5.75 21.29
N PHE A 355 -6.35 -4.89 20.64
CA PHE A 355 -5.01 -4.52 21.08
C PHE A 355 -5.03 -3.82 22.44
N LEU A 356 -5.86 -2.78 22.60
CA LEU A 356 -5.98 -2.01 23.84
C LEU A 356 -6.45 -2.90 24.99
N LYS A 357 -7.44 -3.75 24.75
CA LYS A 357 -7.92 -4.73 25.74
C LYS A 357 -6.80 -5.69 26.16
N MET A 358 -6.09 -6.28 25.20
CA MET A 358 -4.96 -7.17 25.48
C MET A 358 -3.87 -6.44 26.26
N ALA A 359 -3.48 -5.23 25.85
CA ALA A 359 -2.45 -4.46 26.55
C ALA A 359 -2.86 -4.16 28.00
N SER A 360 -4.11 -3.73 28.21
CA SER A 360 -4.65 -3.51 29.55
C SER A 360 -4.64 -4.79 30.38
N GLU A 361 -5.07 -5.94 29.86
CA GLU A 361 -5.06 -7.20 30.60
C GLU A 361 -3.65 -7.62 31.02
N LYS A 362 -2.66 -7.46 30.12
CA LYS A 362 -1.29 -7.97 30.30
C LYS A 362 -0.41 -7.09 31.17
N LEU A 363 -0.65 -5.78 31.21
CA LEU A 363 0.11 -4.87 32.07
C LEU A 363 -0.19 -5.13 33.55
N LYS A 364 0.81 -4.96 34.42
CA LYS A 364 0.55 -4.82 35.86
C LYS A 364 -0.09 -3.46 36.17
N SER A 365 -0.75 -3.31 37.32
CA SER A 365 -1.22 -1.98 37.76
C SER A 365 -0.04 -1.01 37.85
N GLY A 366 -0.19 0.20 37.30
CA GLY A 366 0.89 1.17 37.13
C GLY A 366 1.87 0.88 35.98
N GLY A 367 1.68 -0.23 35.25
CA GLY A 367 2.43 -0.52 34.03
C GLY A 367 2.08 0.44 32.89
N VAL A 368 3.00 0.61 31.94
CA VAL A 368 2.88 1.61 30.86
C VAL A 368 2.63 0.97 29.50
N LEU A 369 1.70 1.52 28.74
CA LEU A 369 1.55 1.27 27.31
C LEU A 369 2.02 2.52 26.57
N ILE A 370 2.98 2.37 25.65
CA ILE A 370 3.41 3.44 24.75
C ILE A 370 3.07 3.05 23.32
N VAL A 371 2.22 3.87 22.67
CA VAL A 371 1.83 3.68 21.28
C VAL A 371 2.43 4.81 20.46
N SER A 372 3.31 4.45 19.54
CA SER A 372 3.89 5.35 18.55
C SER A 372 3.31 5.03 17.19
N ASP A 373 2.38 5.84 16.69
CA ASP A 373 1.65 5.52 15.46
C ASP A 373 1.17 6.75 14.69
N GLU A 374 0.72 6.51 13.47
CA GLU A 374 0.12 7.46 12.56
C GLU A 374 -1.40 7.59 12.75
N PHE A 375 -1.85 8.80 13.05
CA PHE A 375 -3.25 9.14 13.22
C PHE A 375 -3.71 10.10 12.12
N ILE A 376 -5.02 10.06 11.82
CA ILE A 376 -5.67 10.98 10.90
C ILE A 376 -6.47 12.04 11.66
N ASP A 377 -6.81 13.15 10.99
CA ASP A 377 -7.72 14.15 11.54
C ASP A 377 -9.06 13.48 11.92
N ASP A 378 -9.73 14.00 12.95
CA ASP A 378 -11.04 13.49 13.34
C ASP A 378 -12.09 13.63 12.21
N TYR A 379 -13.10 12.77 12.25
CA TYR A 379 -14.05 12.62 11.15
C TYR A 379 -15.44 12.23 11.66
N ALA A 380 -16.47 12.83 11.07
CA ALA A 380 -17.87 12.52 11.38
C ALA A 380 -18.51 11.49 10.41
N SER A 381 -17.82 11.11 9.35
CA SER A 381 -18.34 10.16 8.34
C SER A 381 -17.22 9.36 7.69
N GLU A 382 -17.56 8.22 7.08
CA GLU A 382 -16.59 7.46 6.29
C GLU A 382 -16.00 8.27 5.12
N GLY A 383 -16.81 9.14 4.50
CA GLY A 383 -16.34 10.01 3.41
C GLY A 383 -15.27 10.99 3.89
N ALA A 384 -15.45 11.57 5.08
CA ALA A 384 -14.45 12.41 5.72
C ALA A 384 -13.20 11.61 6.10
N ARG A 385 -13.37 10.40 6.67
CA ARG A 385 -12.25 9.49 6.99
C ARG A 385 -11.39 9.21 5.76
N ARG A 386 -12.01 8.83 4.64
CA ARG A 386 -11.29 8.53 3.37
C ARG A 386 -10.48 9.73 2.87
N ARG A 387 -11.03 10.94 2.96
CA ARG A 387 -10.30 12.17 2.62
C ARG A 387 -9.15 12.42 3.58
N ASN A 388 -9.33 12.18 4.88
CA ASN A 388 -8.28 12.34 5.87
C ASN A 388 -7.13 11.34 5.68
N VAL A 389 -7.42 10.09 5.33
CA VAL A 389 -6.40 9.10 4.92
C VAL A 389 -5.58 9.61 3.73
N ILE A 390 -6.24 10.07 2.66
CA ILE A 390 -5.55 10.61 1.48
C ILE A 390 -4.65 11.78 1.85
N LYS A 391 -5.18 12.79 2.56
CA LYS A 391 -4.42 13.98 2.96
C LYS A 391 -3.23 13.62 3.85
N HIS A 392 -3.39 12.65 4.74
CA HIS A 392 -2.34 12.21 5.65
C HIS A 392 -1.16 11.60 4.89
N HIS A 393 -1.41 10.59 4.04
CA HIS A 393 -0.35 9.93 3.27
C HIS A 393 0.31 10.87 2.26
N LEU A 394 -0.48 11.63 1.49
CA LEU A 394 0.05 12.67 0.60
C LEU A 394 0.83 13.74 1.38
N GLY A 395 0.50 13.93 2.65
CA GLY A 395 1.22 14.83 3.52
C GLY A 395 2.70 14.49 3.64
N TYR A 396 3.01 13.22 3.89
CA TYR A 396 4.39 12.71 3.91
C TYR A 396 5.04 12.75 2.54
N LEU A 397 4.35 12.25 1.53
CA LEU A 397 4.91 12.14 0.18
C LEU A 397 5.32 13.51 -0.38
N LEU A 398 4.50 14.54 -0.15
CA LEU A 398 4.77 15.91 -0.61
C LEU A 398 5.85 16.64 0.20
N ASP A 399 6.15 16.20 1.43
CA ASP A 399 7.26 16.73 2.22
C ASP A 399 8.62 16.19 1.75
N ILE A 400 8.65 15.08 1.02
CA ILE A 400 9.85 14.59 0.33
C ILE A 400 10.01 15.41 -0.96
N PRO A 401 11.17 16.03 -1.21
CA PRO A 401 11.38 16.92 -2.36
C PRO A 401 11.69 16.15 -3.65
N LEU A 402 10.88 15.15 -3.97
CA LEU A 402 10.97 14.43 -5.24
C LEU A 402 10.11 15.14 -6.29
N VAL A 403 10.66 15.38 -7.48
CA VAL A 403 9.94 16.02 -8.59
C VAL A 403 8.92 15.06 -9.22
N SER A 404 9.28 13.78 -9.30
CA SER A 404 8.46 12.74 -9.91
C SER A 404 7.08 12.64 -9.24
N TYR A 405 6.04 12.83 -10.05
CA TYR A 405 4.62 12.78 -9.67
C TYR A 405 4.14 13.86 -8.70
N ARG A 406 4.94 14.90 -8.44
CA ARG A 406 4.59 15.94 -7.45
C ARG A 406 3.32 16.70 -7.83
N ASP A 407 3.18 17.10 -9.08
CA ASP A 407 2.03 17.88 -9.55
C ASP A 407 0.73 17.08 -9.49
N GLU A 408 0.79 15.79 -9.81
CA GLU A 408 -0.31 14.86 -9.69
C GLU A 408 -0.70 14.65 -8.22
N MET A 409 0.28 14.49 -7.32
CA MET A 409 0.03 14.37 -5.89
C MET A 409 -0.58 15.65 -5.29
N LEU A 410 -0.11 16.84 -5.69
CA LEU A 410 -0.72 18.12 -5.30
C LEU A 410 -2.15 18.22 -5.82
N SER A 411 -2.38 17.84 -7.09
CA SER A 411 -3.70 17.84 -7.70
C SER A 411 -4.65 16.87 -6.97
N ALA A 412 -4.18 15.67 -6.61
CA ALA A 412 -4.93 14.70 -5.82
C ALA A 412 -5.23 15.22 -4.41
N TYR A 413 -4.27 15.85 -3.75
CA TYR A 413 -4.43 16.46 -2.43
C TYR A 413 -5.51 17.55 -2.46
N ASN A 414 -5.41 18.49 -3.40
CA ASN A 414 -6.37 19.58 -3.54
C ASN A 414 -7.76 19.10 -3.96
N ALA A 415 -7.83 18.11 -4.87
CA ALA A 415 -9.09 17.46 -5.24
C ALA A 415 -9.74 16.76 -4.05
N SER A 416 -8.97 16.22 -3.09
CA SER A 416 -9.49 15.49 -1.93
C SER A 416 -10.43 16.32 -1.04
N TYR A 417 -10.31 17.66 -1.04
CA TYR A 417 -11.23 18.54 -0.32
C TYR A 417 -12.59 18.69 -1.00
N LYS A 418 -12.62 18.65 -2.33
CA LYS A 418 -13.81 18.97 -3.13
C LYS A 418 -14.49 17.71 -3.69
N ASN A 419 -13.69 16.83 -4.29
CA ASN A 419 -14.16 15.67 -5.04
C ASN A 419 -13.25 14.45 -4.79
N LEU A 420 -13.70 13.57 -3.88
CA LEU A 420 -13.00 12.33 -3.54
C LEU A 420 -12.81 11.41 -4.77
N SER A 421 -13.80 11.32 -5.67
CA SER A 421 -13.70 10.47 -6.86
C SER A 421 -12.60 10.97 -7.80
N LEU A 422 -12.51 12.29 -8.01
CA LEU A 422 -11.45 12.88 -8.83
C LEU A 422 -10.07 12.65 -8.21
N SER A 423 -9.92 12.86 -6.90
CA SER A 423 -8.69 12.57 -6.17
C SER A 423 -8.24 11.13 -6.36
N LEU A 424 -9.15 10.16 -6.16
CA LEU A 424 -8.85 8.74 -6.35
C LEU A 424 -8.49 8.38 -7.79
N ARG A 425 -9.06 9.04 -8.80
CA ARG A 425 -8.68 8.80 -10.21
C ARG A 425 -7.25 9.24 -10.50
N ILE A 426 -6.85 10.40 -9.99
CA ILE A 426 -5.47 10.89 -10.12
C ILE A 426 -4.52 9.93 -9.42
N LEU A 427 -4.85 9.54 -8.18
CA LEU A 427 -4.04 8.60 -7.40
C LEU A 427 -3.95 7.20 -8.03
N SER A 428 -5.02 6.74 -8.67
CA SER A 428 -5.03 5.46 -9.39
C SER A 428 -4.05 5.47 -10.57
N ARG A 429 -3.96 6.61 -11.28
CA ARG A 429 -3.00 6.81 -12.36
C ARG A 429 -1.58 6.85 -11.81
N VAL A 430 -1.32 7.65 -10.79
CA VAL A 430 0.00 7.75 -10.13
C VAL A 430 0.44 6.38 -9.61
N TYR A 431 -0.46 5.62 -8.98
CA TYR A 431 -0.18 4.26 -8.50
C TYR A 431 0.29 3.34 -9.64
N TYR A 432 -0.44 3.34 -10.75
CA TYR A 432 -0.09 2.55 -11.92
C TYR A 432 1.25 2.98 -12.53
N GLU A 433 1.49 4.27 -12.72
CA GLU A 433 2.73 4.79 -13.30
C GLU A 433 3.95 4.56 -12.38
N VAL A 434 3.79 4.70 -11.07
CA VAL A 434 4.83 4.35 -10.08
C VAL A 434 5.12 2.86 -10.12
N TYR A 435 4.08 2.00 -10.11
CA TYR A 435 4.23 0.55 -10.23
C TYR A 435 5.03 0.16 -11.47
N GLU A 436 4.68 0.71 -12.64
CA GLU A 436 5.38 0.42 -13.89
C GLU A 436 6.88 0.75 -13.83
N ARG A 437 7.26 1.79 -13.07
CA ARG A 437 8.67 2.13 -12.86
C ARG A 437 9.37 1.17 -11.91
N VAL A 438 8.71 0.75 -10.82
CA VAL A 438 9.38 0.01 -9.73
C VAL A 438 9.22 -1.52 -9.80
N LYS A 439 8.35 -2.04 -10.65
CA LYS A 439 8.02 -3.49 -10.70
C LYS A 439 9.23 -4.40 -10.94
N THR A 440 10.27 -3.92 -11.62
CA THR A 440 11.54 -4.65 -11.85
C THR A 440 12.71 -4.14 -11.01
N GLU A 441 12.49 -3.10 -10.21
CA GLU A 441 13.53 -2.34 -9.50
C GLU A 441 13.32 -2.39 -7.97
N LEU A 442 12.94 -3.57 -7.46
CA LEU A 442 12.69 -3.76 -6.02
C LEU A 442 13.96 -3.61 -5.17
N TYR A 443 15.10 -4.10 -5.67
CA TYR A 443 16.39 -4.15 -4.94
C TYR A 443 17.34 -3.07 -5.46
N THR A 444 16.99 -1.79 -5.27
CA THR A 444 17.73 -0.65 -5.83
C THR A 444 18.27 0.27 -4.76
N THR A 445 19.42 0.87 -5.05
CA THR A 445 20.04 1.94 -4.25
C THR A 445 20.16 3.25 -5.02
N ASP A 446 19.55 3.32 -6.21
CA ASP A 446 19.31 4.59 -6.88
C ASP A 446 18.32 5.41 -6.03
N VAL A 447 18.66 6.68 -5.79
CA VAL A 447 17.94 7.53 -4.85
C VAL A 447 16.49 7.71 -5.28
N GLU A 448 16.25 8.08 -6.54
CA GLU A 448 14.89 8.31 -7.03
C GLU A 448 14.08 7.00 -6.98
N MET A 449 14.64 5.90 -7.48
CA MET A 449 13.94 4.62 -7.53
C MET A 449 13.66 4.03 -6.13
N ALA A 450 14.54 4.25 -5.16
CA ALA A 450 14.31 3.87 -3.77
C ALA A 450 13.15 4.67 -3.15
N PHE A 451 13.10 6.00 -3.37
CA PHE A 451 11.95 6.80 -2.95
C PHE A 451 10.67 6.45 -3.70
N LEU A 452 10.72 6.06 -4.98
CA LEU A 452 9.55 5.58 -5.70
C LEU A 452 9.05 4.22 -5.18
N ASN A 453 9.94 3.34 -4.72
CA ASN A 453 9.53 2.13 -4.00
C ASN A 453 8.84 2.49 -2.67
N PHE A 454 9.37 3.46 -1.91
CA PHE A 454 8.65 3.98 -0.75
C PHE A 454 7.28 4.59 -1.12
N TYR A 455 7.20 5.36 -2.20
CA TYR A 455 5.93 5.91 -2.70
C TYR A 455 4.95 4.80 -3.05
N PHE A 456 5.40 3.71 -3.67
CA PHE A 456 4.55 2.57 -3.99
C PHE A 456 3.95 1.92 -2.72
N LEU A 457 4.75 1.78 -1.65
CA LEU A 457 4.24 1.31 -0.34
C LEU A 457 3.17 2.24 0.20
N GLU A 458 3.46 3.53 0.26
CA GLU A 458 2.55 4.55 0.82
C GLU A 458 1.25 4.67 0.02
N LEU A 459 1.34 4.64 -1.32
CA LEU A 459 0.17 4.67 -2.17
C LEU A 459 -0.66 3.38 -2.02
N THR A 460 -0.02 2.22 -1.85
CA THR A 460 -0.70 0.95 -1.56
C THR A 460 -1.44 1.04 -0.22
N ALA A 461 -0.76 1.42 0.86
CA ALA A 461 -1.35 1.57 2.19
C ALA A 461 -2.51 2.59 2.19
N MET A 462 -2.33 3.72 1.51
CA MET A 462 -3.36 4.75 1.37
C MET A 462 -4.63 4.23 0.66
N LEU A 463 -4.47 3.58 -0.50
CA LEU A 463 -5.62 3.06 -1.26
C LEU A 463 -6.36 1.97 -0.48
N LEU A 464 -5.63 1.05 0.16
CA LEU A 464 -6.21 0.04 1.04
C LEU A 464 -6.90 0.66 2.26
N GLY A 465 -6.35 1.74 2.83
CA GLY A 465 -6.93 2.52 3.91
C GLY A 465 -8.23 3.23 3.52
N VAL A 466 -8.32 3.72 2.29
CA VAL A 466 -9.57 4.26 1.71
C VAL A 466 -10.64 3.16 1.58
N ALA A 467 -10.23 1.96 1.18
CA ALA A 467 -11.09 0.78 1.06
C ALA A 467 -11.40 0.09 2.42
N TYR A 468 -10.75 0.52 3.51
CA TYR A 468 -10.85 -0.09 4.85
C TYR A 468 -10.36 -1.55 4.92
N ILE A 469 -9.48 -1.95 4.00
CA ILE A 469 -8.92 -3.31 3.91
C ILE A 469 -7.72 -3.44 4.85
N GLU A 470 -6.70 -2.62 4.62
CA GLU A 470 -5.57 -2.37 5.52
C GLU A 470 -5.63 -0.93 6.02
N GLU A 471 -4.70 -0.52 6.87
CA GLU A 471 -4.52 0.89 7.25
C GLU A 471 -5.80 1.55 7.83
N ARG A 472 -6.35 0.91 8.87
CA ARG A 472 -7.59 1.32 9.55
C ARG A 472 -7.38 2.48 10.52
N LYS A 473 -6.64 3.50 10.08
CA LYS A 473 -6.31 4.69 10.87
C LYS A 473 -7.57 5.31 11.48
N THR A 474 -7.41 5.75 12.73
CA THR A 474 -8.39 6.50 13.54
C THR A 474 -7.79 7.84 13.95
N SER A 475 -8.56 8.67 14.65
CA SER A 475 -8.08 9.92 15.23
C SER A 475 -7.50 9.72 16.64
N VAL A 476 -6.62 10.63 17.05
CA VAL A 476 -6.00 10.60 18.39
C VAL A 476 -7.05 10.58 19.49
N GLU A 477 -8.09 11.42 19.36
CA GLU A 477 -9.16 11.54 20.36
C GLU A 477 -9.98 10.25 20.50
N ARG A 478 -10.34 9.61 19.38
CA ARG A 478 -11.04 8.31 19.39
C ARG A 478 -10.20 7.23 20.04
N PHE A 479 -8.90 7.17 19.70
CA PHE A 479 -7.98 6.19 20.29
C PHE A 479 -7.85 6.35 21.81
N ILE A 480 -7.71 7.59 22.29
CA ILE A 480 -7.65 7.88 23.73
C ILE A 480 -8.95 7.48 24.42
N SER A 481 -10.10 7.76 23.80
CA SER A 481 -11.41 7.35 24.32
C SER A 481 -11.49 5.83 24.47
N GLU A 482 -11.17 5.06 23.42
CA GLU A 482 -11.17 3.59 23.45
C GLU A 482 -10.19 3.04 24.50
N ALA A 483 -9.01 3.66 24.66
CA ALA A 483 -8.04 3.25 25.68
C ALA A 483 -8.59 3.46 27.10
N SER A 484 -9.28 4.58 27.33
CA SER A 484 -9.85 4.88 28.64
C SER A 484 -10.94 3.88 29.07
N GLU A 485 -11.73 3.37 28.12
CA GLU A 485 -12.78 2.36 28.37
C GLU A 485 -12.23 1.04 28.89
N VAL A 486 -10.96 0.72 28.61
CA VAL A 486 -10.28 -0.49 29.08
C VAL A 486 -9.32 -0.22 30.25
N GLY A 487 -9.42 0.93 30.92
CA GLY A 487 -8.61 1.23 32.11
C GLY A 487 -7.17 1.69 31.80
N LEU A 488 -6.94 2.24 30.61
CA LEU A 488 -5.66 2.84 30.22
C LEU A 488 -5.81 4.37 30.25
N ARG A 489 -5.21 5.02 31.24
CA ARG A 489 -5.28 6.48 31.41
C ARG A 489 -4.12 7.15 30.69
N LEU A 490 -4.41 8.11 29.82
CA LEU A 490 -3.39 8.91 29.14
C LEU A 490 -2.60 9.75 30.15
N GLU A 491 -1.28 9.70 30.03
CA GLU A 491 -0.30 10.40 30.88
C GLU A 491 0.55 11.39 30.09
N ALA A 492 0.89 11.05 28.85
CA ALA A 492 1.66 11.91 27.96
C ALA A 492 1.20 11.75 26.50
N HIS A 493 1.30 12.84 25.75
CA HIS A 493 0.99 12.89 24.32
C HIS A 493 1.96 13.83 23.62
N TYR A 494 2.67 13.27 22.65
CA TYR A 494 3.60 13.98 21.78
C TYR A 494 3.16 13.83 20.33
N LYS A 495 3.20 14.93 19.58
CA LYS A 495 3.19 14.92 18.11
C LYS A 495 4.62 14.97 17.60
N VAL A 496 5.05 13.89 16.96
CA VAL A 496 6.41 13.69 16.43
C VAL A 496 6.53 14.32 15.04
N TYR A 497 5.57 14.05 14.17
CA TYR A 497 5.55 14.56 12.80
C TYR A 497 4.14 15.01 12.43
N SER A 498 4.01 16.12 11.70
CA SER A 498 2.69 16.66 11.29
C SER A 498 2.39 16.42 9.83
N THR A 499 1.24 15.81 9.55
CA THR A 499 0.61 15.82 8.22
C THR A 499 -0.70 16.62 8.20
N GLY A 500 -1.20 17.02 9.37
CA GLY A 500 -2.36 17.89 9.60
C GLY A 500 -2.12 18.92 10.70
N TRP A 501 -3.13 19.76 10.95
CA TRP A 501 -3.04 20.93 11.84
C TRP A 501 -3.14 20.58 13.33
N GLY A 502 -2.42 21.33 14.17
CA GLY A 502 -2.56 21.27 15.63
C GLY A 502 -2.02 20.01 16.29
N LYS A 503 -2.07 19.97 17.63
CA LYS A 503 -1.48 18.90 18.46
C LYS A 503 -2.18 17.54 18.27
N ALA A 504 -3.50 17.53 18.08
CA ALA A 504 -4.30 16.30 17.94
C ALA A 504 -4.66 15.96 16.47
N GLY A 505 -4.35 16.83 15.51
CA GLY A 505 -4.61 16.55 14.09
C GLY A 505 -3.59 15.59 13.49
N ALA A 506 -3.79 15.23 12.22
CA ALA A 506 -3.08 14.14 11.55
C ALA A 506 -1.54 14.21 11.65
N GLY A 507 -0.92 13.04 11.77
CA GLY A 507 0.54 12.91 11.87
C GLY A 507 0.99 11.67 12.61
N THR A 508 2.27 11.60 12.95
CA THR A 508 2.84 10.59 13.84
C THR A 508 2.80 11.10 15.27
N HIS A 509 2.29 10.29 16.19
CA HIS A 509 2.13 10.61 17.59
C HIS A 509 2.72 9.52 18.48
N VAL A 510 3.19 9.92 19.66
CA VAL A 510 3.50 9.03 20.77
C VAL A 510 2.52 9.30 21.90
N LEU A 511 1.72 8.30 22.22
CA LEU A 511 0.73 8.29 23.30
C LEU A 511 1.20 7.37 24.41
N VAL A 512 1.24 7.88 25.64
CA VAL A 512 1.69 7.16 26.82
C VAL A 512 0.50 6.97 27.75
N PHE A 513 0.15 5.72 28.01
CA PHE A 513 -0.93 5.35 28.91
C PHE A 513 -0.39 4.58 30.10
N VAL A 514 -1.02 4.75 31.25
CA VAL A 514 -0.76 3.95 32.44
C VAL A 514 -2.01 3.14 32.79
N LYS A 515 -1.81 1.86 33.09
CA LYS A 515 -2.88 0.99 33.58
C LYS A 515 -3.31 1.42 34.98
N THR A 516 -4.58 1.76 35.12
CA THR A 516 -5.21 2.14 36.40
C THR A 516 -5.43 0.93 37.30
#